data_AF-A0A7T9DKR2-F1
#
_entry.id   AF-A0A7T9DKR2-F1
#
_cell.length_a   1.000
_cell.length_b   1.000
_cell.length_c   1.000
_cell.angle_alpha   90.00
_cell.angle_beta   90.00
_cell.angle_gamma   90.00
#
_symmetry.space_group_name_H-M   'P 1'
#
loop_
_entity.id
_entity.type
_entity.pdbx_description
1 polymer ?
#
loop_
_entity_poly.entity_id
_entity_poly.type
_entity_poly.pdbx_seq_one_letter_code
_entity_poly.pdbx_strand_id
1 'polypeptide(L)'
;MYEKFNYSPDRAATPSDAITAWQLSYGVDWERSLSSGTESLRTIFYTPAGENYAIQSTTDYAKFLSANYPSPSNIVPLDGISSMPYNNPSLFVDSLQDLFDLVGDRKVCISDSGVKARFFWNPETIYKQTSQTSIHAITQGLVAGQTCLGPPSQ
;
A
#
# COMPACT_ATOMS: atom_id res chain seq x y z
N MET A 1 -3.48 18.08 3.15
CA MET A 1 -2.24 17.29 3.05
C MET A 1 -2.39 16.07 2.13
N TYR A 2 -3.25 16.13 1.09
CA TYR A 2 -3.56 14.97 0.23
C TYR A 2 -2.84 15.02 -1.14
N GLU A 3 -2.28 16.18 -1.52
CA GLU A 3 -1.71 16.38 -2.85
C GLU A 3 -0.23 15.99 -2.97
N LYS A 4 0.53 15.92 -1.86
CA LYS A 4 1.97 15.61 -1.90
C LYS A 4 2.29 14.18 -2.36
N PHE A 5 1.42 13.21 -2.07
CA PHE A 5 1.65 11.81 -2.45
C PHE A 5 1.30 11.51 -3.92
N ASN A 6 0.70 12.45 -4.65
CA ASN A 6 0.36 12.25 -6.06
C ASN A 6 1.59 12.61 -6.92
N TYR A 7 2.36 11.59 -7.28
CA TYR A 7 3.46 11.64 -8.27
C TYR A 7 4.77 12.31 -7.84
N SER A 8 4.95 12.65 -6.57
CA SER A 8 6.24 13.11 -6.06
C SER A 8 6.55 12.48 -4.70
N PRO A 9 7.78 11.97 -4.49
CA PRO A 9 8.22 11.46 -3.20
C PRO A 9 8.35 12.61 -2.19
N ASP A 10 8.26 12.33 -0.89
CA ASP A 10 8.50 13.36 0.14
C ASP A 10 9.95 13.87 0.06
N ARG A 11 10.88 12.96 -0.22
CA ARG A 11 12.24 13.31 -0.64
C ARG A 11 12.89 12.26 -1.55
N ALA A 12 13.85 12.70 -2.35
CA ALA A 12 14.83 11.80 -2.95
C ALA A 12 15.82 11.31 -1.88
N ALA A 13 16.30 10.07 -2.01
CA ALA A 13 17.41 9.61 -1.19
C ALA A 13 18.70 10.33 -1.58
N THR A 14 19.63 10.37 -0.63
CA THR A 14 20.90 11.07 -0.68
C THR A 14 22.03 10.08 -0.38
N PRO A 15 23.30 10.41 -0.71
CA PRO A 15 24.43 9.58 -0.33
C PRO A 15 24.55 9.31 1.18
N SER A 16 23.99 10.19 2.03
CA SER A 16 23.99 10.05 3.49
C SER A 16 23.02 9.00 4.05
N ASP A 17 22.07 8.51 3.25
CA ASP A 17 21.05 7.55 3.72
C ASP A 17 21.56 6.11 3.89
N ALA A 18 22.84 5.86 3.61
CA ALA A 18 23.47 4.54 3.70
C ALA A 18 22.76 3.45 2.87
N ILE A 19 22.15 3.82 1.73
CA ILE A 19 21.53 2.90 0.77
C ILE A 19 22.38 2.86 -0.51
N THR A 20 22.70 1.65 -0.99
CA THR A 20 23.59 1.43 -2.15
C THR A 20 23.07 2.05 -3.45
N ALA A 21 21.75 2.06 -3.66
CA ALA A 21 21.09 2.58 -4.85
C ALA A 21 20.33 3.90 -4.57
N TRP A 22 20.96 4.84 -3.86
CA TRP A 22 20.31 6.08 -3.44
C TRP A 22 19.76 6.91 -4.62
N GLN A 23 20.37 6.84 -5.80
CA GLN A 23 19.91 7.57 -7.00
C GLN A 23 18.53 7.14 -7.51
N LEU A 24 18.09 5.93 -7.14
CA LEU A 24 16.80 5.36 -7.53
C LEU A 24 15.87 5.17 -6.32
N SER A 25 16.27 5.69 -5.16
CA SER A 25 15.56 5.51 -3.90
C SER A 25 14.85 6.79 -3.48
N TYR A 26 13.71 6.62 -2.81
CA TYR A 26 12.86 7.70 -2.35
C TYR A 26 12.48 7.47 -0.88
N GLY A 27 12.33 8.56 -0.14
CA GLY A 27 12.00 8.55 1.28
C GLY A 27 10.60 9.08 1.56
N VAL A 28 10.01 8.56 2.63
CA VAL A 28 8.88 9.17 3.34
C VAL A 28 9.46 9.79 4.61
N ASP A 29 9.28 11.10 4.76
CA ASP A 29 9.80 11.85 5.89
C ASP A 29 8.64 12.39 6.71
N TRP A 30 8.74 12.21 8.03
CA TRP A 30 7.85 12.85 8.99
C TRP A 30 8.57 14.08 9.56
N GLU A 31 7.83 15.18 9.72
CA GLU A 31 8.34 16.32 10.47
C GLU A 31 8.67 15.90 11.89
N ARG A 32 9.61 16.61 12.53
CA ARG A 32 10.06 16.28 13.89
C ARG A 32 8.86 16.22 14.84
N SER A 33 8.52 15.02 15.28
CA SER A 33 7.43 14.82 16.23
C SER A 33 7.76 15.46 17.57
N LEU A 34 6.80 16.19 18.13
CA LEU A 34 6.88 16.76 19.49
C LEU A 34 6.62 15.70 20.58
N SER A 35 6.22 14.50 20.19
CA SER A 35 5.81 13.41 21.08
C SER A 35 6.42 12.07 20.66
N SER A 36 6.81 11.23 21.63
CA SER A 36 7.20 9.86 21.36
C SER A 36 5.98 8.96 21.16
N GLY A 37 6.00 8.11 20.14
CA GLY A 37 4.93 7.14 19.87
C GLY A 37 5.27 6.20 18.72
N THR A 38 4.38 5.23 18.49
CA THR A 38 4.45 4.35 17.32
C THR A 38 3.61 4.94 16.20
N GLU A 39 4.23 5.21 15.06
CA GLU A 39 3.53 5.61 13.85
C GLU A 39 3.32 4.41 12.93
N SER A 40 2.23 4.40 12.17
CA SER A 40 1.90 3.29 11.27
C SER A 40 1.38 3.84 9.95
N LEU A 41 2.00 3.43 8.85
CA LEU A 41 1.55 3.74 7.50
C LEU A 41 0.79 2.56 6.93
N ARG A 42 -0.47 2.79 6.53
CA ARG A 42 -1.27 1.83 5.76
C ARG A 42 -1.20 2.20 4.29
N THR A 43 -0.75 1.30 3.44
CA THR A 43 -0.65 1.53 1.99
C THR A 43 -0.88 0.24 1.20
N ILE A 44 -1.00 0.37 -0.12
CA ILE A 44 -1.09 -0.71 -1.10
C ILE A 44 0.10 -0.58 -2.04
N PHE A 45 0.85 -1.67 -2.21
CA PHE A 45 1.92 -1.74 -3.21
C PHE A 45 1.42 -2.52 -4.42
N TYR A 46 1.61 -1.94 -5.60
CA TYR A 46 1.34 -2.60 -6.88
C TYR A 46 2.66 -3.01 -7.51
N THR A 47 2.82 -4.30 -7.81
CA THR A 47 4.01 -4.88 -8.44
C THR A 47 3.64 -5.51 -9.78
N PRO A 48 4.56 -5.51 -10.76
CA PRO A 48 4.40 -6.31 -11.98
C PRO A 48 4.17 -7.80 -11.67
N ALA A 49 3.30 -8.43 -12.45
CA ALA A 49 3.06 -9.87 -12.34
C ALA A 49 4.25 -10.68 -12.90
N GLY A 50 4.48 -11.87 -12.34
CA GLY A 50 5.50 -12.81 -12.81
C GLY A 50 6.92 -12.57 -12.27
N GLU A 51 7.11 -11.53 -11.47
CA GLU A 51 8.37 -11.23 -10.78
C GLU A 51 8.17 -11.27 -9.27
N ASN A 52 9.23 -11.66 -8.54
CA ASN A 52 9.21 -11.73 -7.09
C ASN A 52 9.79 -10.43 -6.52
N TYR A 53 8.96 -9.66 -5.84
CA TYR A 53 9.35 -8.46 -5.15
C TYR A 53 9.18 -8.64 -3.65
N ALA A 54 10.01 -7.95 -2.86
CA ALA A 54 9.86 -7.89 -1.41
C ALA A 54 10.18 -6.47 -0.93
N ILE A 55 9.54 -6.09 0.18
CA ILE A 55 9.93 -4.91 0.93
C ILE A 55 10.79 -5.36 2.09
N GLN A 56 11.95 -4.76 2.22
CA GLN A 56 12.90 -5.04 3.29
C GLN A 56 13.21 -3.76 4.07
N SER A 57 13.23 -3.87 5.38
CA SER A 57 13.65 -2.80 6.26
C SER A 57 15.18 -2.75 6.29
N THR A 58 15.73 -1.55 6.18
CA THR A 58 17.16 -1.28 6.38
C THR A 58 17.50 -1.02 7.86
N THR A 59 16.50 -1.03 8.75
CA THR A 59 16.65 -0.76 10.19
C THR A 59 15.86 -1.76 11.03
N ASP A 60 16.19 -1.88 12.32
CA ASP A 60 15.42 -2.73 13.23
C ASP A 60 14.14 -2.07 13.76
N TYR A 61 13.95 -0.78 13.51
CA TYR A 61 12.83 0.01 14.03
C TYR A 61 11.59 0.00 13.11
N ALA A 62 11.78 -0.22 11.81
CA ALA A 62 10.68 -0.37 10.87
C ALA A 62 10.33 -1.85 10.67
N LYS A 63 9.06 -2.19 10.84
CA LYS A 63 8.50 -3.52 10.62
C LYS A 63 7.32 -3.44 9.68
N PHE A 64 7.11 -4.50 8.91
CA PHE A 64 6.01 -4.63 7.97
C PHE A 64 5.01 -5.67 8.45
N LEU A 65 3.75 -5.41 8.12
CA LEU A 65 2.60 -6.28 8.29
C LEU A 65 1.89 -6.37 6.95
N SER A 66 1.47 -7.56 6.53
CA SER A 66 0.66 -7.72 5.32
C SER A 66 -0.46 -8.74 5.52
N ALA A 67 -1.35 -8.84 4.54
CA ALA A 67 -2.51 -9.74 4.60
C ALA A 67 -2.12 -11.21 4.81
N ASN A 68 -1.00 -11.64 4.22
CA ASN A 68 -0.51 -13.02 4.34
C ASN A 68 0.42 -13.21 5.55
N TYR A 69 1.01 -12.13 6.06
CA TYR A 69 2.00 -12.15 7.14
C TYR A 69 1.56 -11.19 8.27
N PRO A 70 0.68 -11.64 9.17
CA PRO A 70 0.11 -10.80 10.22
C PRO A 70 1.06 -10.54 11.40
N SER A 71 2.26 -11.12 11.38
CA SER A 71 3.29 -10.86 12.40
C SER A 71 4.32 -9.86 11.87
N PRO A 72 4.77 -8.88 12.68
CA PRO A 72 5.74 -7.89 12.25
C PRO A 72 7.03 -8.55 11.76
N SER A 73 7.47 -8.19 10.55
CA SER A 73 8.69 -8.72 9.94
C SER A 73 9.57 -7.61 9.37
N ASN A 74 10.89 -7.83 9.32
CA ASN A 74 11.83 -6.97 8.62
C ASN A 74 11.74 -7.13 7.10
N ILE A 75 11.17 -8.23 6.61
CA ILE A 75 11.00 -8.51 5.19
C ILE A 75 9.62 -9.09 4.94
N VAL A 76 8.91 -8.55 3.95
CA VAL A 76 7.62 -9.07 3.52
C VAL A 76 7.60 -9.18 2.00
N PRO A 77 7.32 -10.37 1.45
CA PRO A 77 7.19 -10.54 0.01
C PRO A 77 5.88 -9.91 -0.51
N LEU A 78 5.90 -9.43 -1.75
CA LEU A 78 4.81 -8.76 -2.44
C LEU A 78 4.10 -9.71 -3.42
N ASP A 79 3.65 -10.84 -2.88
CA ASP A 79 3.11 -11.97 -3.63
C ASP A 79 1.56 -11.92 -3.73
N GLY A 80 0.97 -10.71 -3.71
CA GLY A 80 -0.48 -10.55 -3.68
C GLY A 80 -1.14 -10.99 -2.35
N ILE A 81 -2.47 -11.13 -2.36
CA ILE A 81 -3.28 -11.52 -1.19
C ILE A 81 -3.83 -12.92 -1.43
N SER A 82 -3.42 -13.87 -0.61
CA SER A 82 -3.75 -15.29 -0.78
C SER A 82 -5.25 -15.60 -0.77
N SER A 83 -6.06 -14.80 -0.06
CA SER A 83 -7.53 -14.92 -0.05
C SER A 83 -8.23 -14.31 -1.27
N MET A 84 -7.50 -13.57 -2.12
CA MET A 84 -8.06 -12.95 -3.32
C MET A 84 -7.77 -13.81 -4.56
N PRO A 85 -8.81 -14.35 -5.22
CA PRO A 85 -8.68 -14.90 -6.56
C PRO A 85 -8.11 -13.84 -7.51
N TYR A 86 -7.22 -14.25 -8.42
CA TYR A 86 -6.57 -13.39 -9.42
C TYR A 86 -5.58 -12.34 -8.88
N ASN A 87 -5.40 -12.26 -7.56
CA ASN A 87 -4.40 -11.42 -6.89
C ASN A 87 -3.45 -12.29 -6.06
N ASN A 88 -3.00 -13.40 -6.63
CA ASN A 88 -1.94 -14.23 -6.08
C ASN A 88 -1.01 -14.68 -7.21
N PRO A 89 0.21 -15.17 -6.93
CA PRO A 89 1.21 -15.41 -7.98
C PRO A 89 0.84 -16.59 -8.88
N SER A 90 -0.05 -17.46 -8.40
CA SER A 90 -0.47 -18.70 -9.07
C SER A 90 -1.77 -18.56 -9.86
N LEU A 91 -2.54 -17.50 -9.62
CA LEU A 91 -3.83 -17.20 -10.24
C LEU A 91 -3.78 -15.77 -10.75
N PHE A 92 -3.82 -15.61 -12.07
CA PHE A 92 -3.76 -14.33 -12.75
C PHE A 92 -4.99 -14.16 -13.65
N VAL A 93 -5.33 -12.91 -13.95
CA VAL A 93 -6.34 -12.57 -14.95
C VAL A 93 -5.80 -13.00 -16.31
N ASP A 94 -6.36 -14.06 -16.89
CA ASP A 94 -5.87 -14.66 -18.14
C ASP A 94 -6.73 -14.32 -19.37
N SER A 95 -7.93 -13.75 -19.14
CA SER A 95 -8.88 -13.42 -20.19
C SER A 95 -9.46 -12.01 -20.04
N LEU A 96 -9.95 -11.44 -21.15
CA LEU A 96 -10.70 -10.17 -21.12
C LEU A 96 -12.05 -10.35 -20.41
N GLN A 97 -12.64 -11.56 -20.43
CA GLN A 97 -13.89 -11.83 -19.74
C GLN A 97 -13.70 -11.73 -18.23
N ASP A 98 -12.64 -12.33 -17.68
CA ASP A 98 -12.26 -12.25 -16.27
C ASP A 98 -12.11 -10.79 -15.84
N LEU A 99 -11.47 -9.97 -16.68
CA LEU A 99 -11.32 -8.55 -16.42
C LEU A 99 -12.66 -7.82 -16.38
N PHE A 100 -13.56 -8.09 -17.34
CA PHE A 100 -14.89 -7.48 -17.35
C PHE A 100 -15.77 -7.95 -16.20
N ASP A 101 -15.67 -9.20 -15.79
CA ASP A 101 -16.37 -9.74 -14.61
C ASP A 101 -15.86 -9.06 -13.34
N LEU A 102 -14.54 -8.91 -13.19
CA LEU A 102 -13.93 -8.19 -12.06
C LEU A 102 -14.36 -6.71 -12.00
N VAL A 103 -14.54 -6.07 -13.15
CA VAL A 103 -15.05 -4.69 -13.25
C VAL A 103 -16.54 -4.63 -12.92
N GLY A 104 -17.34 -5.56 -13.46
CA GLY A 104 -18.77 -5.69 -13.19
C GLY A 104 -19.05 -5.92 -11.70
N ASP A 105 -18.22 -6.73 -11.05
CA ASP A 105 -18.22 -6.99 -9.61
C ASP A 105 -17.64 -5.85 -8.76
N ARG A 106 -17.18 -4.76 -9.38
CA ARG A 106 -16.54 -3.60 -8.72
C ARG A 106 -15.25 -3.95 -7.94
N LYS A 107 -14.59 -5.05 -8.29
CA LYS A 107 -13.31 -5.48 -7.70
C LYS A 107 -12.12 -4.79 -8.36
N VAL A 108 -12.25 -4.43 -9.64
CA VAL A 108 -11.24 -3.69 -10.41
C VAL A 108 -11.83 -2.35 -10.87
N CYS A 109 -11.03 -1.29 -10.76
CA CYS A 109 -11.32 0.04 -11.29
C CYS A 109 -10.64 0.21 -12.66
N ILE A 110 -11.27 0.99 -13.53
CA ILE A 110 -10.74 1.37 -14.84
C ILE A 110 -10.53 2.87 -14.88
N SER A 111 -9.37 3.31 -15.37
CA SER A 111 -9.14 4.68 -15.80
C SER A 111 -8.75 4.68 -17.27
N ASP A 112 -9.47 5.45 -18.10
CA ASP A 112 -9.18 5.59 -19.52
C ASP A 112 -8.78 7.04 -19.84
N SER A 113 -7.67 7.20 -20.55
CA SER A 113 -7.21 8.48 -21.06
C SER A 113 -7.46 8.67 -22.57
N GLY A 114 -8.24 7.78 -23.20
CA GLY A 114 -8.52 7.74 -24.65
C GLY A 114 -7.41 7.11 -25.50
N VAL A 115 -6.19 6.99 -24.96
CA VAL A 115 -5.03 6.36 -25.60
C VAL A 115 -4.57 5.13 -24.82
N LYS A 116 -4.86 5.07 -23.52
CA LYS A 116 -4.47 3.98 -22.64
C LYS A 116 -5.54 3.76 -21.57
N ALA A 117 -6.01 2.52 -21.48
CA ALA A 117 -6.76 2.05 -20.32
C ALA A 117 -5.78 1.53 -19.25
N ARG A 118 -6.03 1.89 -18.00
CA ARG A 118 -5.33 1.37 -16.82
C ARG A 118 -6.35 0.65 -15.94
N PHE A 119 -5.99 -0.55 -15.53
CA PHE A 119 -6.78 -1.38 -14.64
C PHE A 119 -6.01 -1.53 -13.34
N PHE A 120 -6.70 -1.34 -12.22
CA PHE A 120 -6.10 -1.47 -10.90
C PHE A 120 -7.16 -1.96 -9.91
N TRP A 121 -6.73 -2.72 -8.91
CA TRP A 121 -7.62 -3.20 -7.86
C TRP A 121 -8.31 -2.04 -7.15
N ASN A 122 -9.61 -2.19 -6.91
CA ASN A 122 -10.36 -1.31 -6.03
C ASN A 122 -9.79 -1.43 -4.60
N PRO A 123 -9.29 -0.33 -3.99
CA PRO A 123 -8.74 -0.36 -2.64
C PRO A 123 -9.70 -0.94 -1.60
N GLU A 124 -11.01 -0.69 -1.75
CA GLU A 124 -12.03 -1.22 -0.84
C GLU A 124 -12.04 -2.76 -0.85
N THR A 125 -11.92 -3.37 -2.03
CA THR A 125 -11.86 -4.82 -2.19
C THR A 125 -10.63 -5.37 -1.49
N ILE A 126 -9.46 -4.74 -1.65
CA ILE A 126 -8.21 -5.16 -0.99
C ILE A 126 -8.37 -5.09 0.53
N TYR A 127 -8.88 -3.97 1.04
CA TYR A 127 -8.99 -3.74 2.48
C TYR A 127 -10.03 -4.61 3.19
N LYS A 128 -11.02 -5.14 2.47
CA LYS A 128 -12.00 -6.10 3.01
C LYS A 128 -11.45 -7.52 3.19
N GLN A 129 -10.32 -7.86 2.58
CA GLN A 129 -9.80 -9.24 2.51
C GLN A 129 -8.96 -9.61 3.73
N THR A 130 -8.49 -8.62 4.47
CA THR A 130 -7.74 -8.87 5.71
C THR A 130 -8.71 -9.23 6.83
N SER A 131 -8.75 -10.49 7.21
CA SER A 131 -9.31 -10.93 8.49
C SER A 131 -8.59 -10.15 9.60
N GLN A 132 -9.35 -9.40 10.41
CA GLN A 132 -9.14 -8.88 11.78
C GLN A 132 -7.73 -8.71 12.43
N THR A 133 -6.61 -8.73 11.70
CA THR A 133 -5.23 -8.63 12.22
C THR A 133 -4.33 -7.73 11.37
N SER A 134 -4.90 -7.02 10.39
CA SER A 134 -4.18 -5.94 9.70
C SER A 134 -4.27 -4.64 10.50
N ILE A 135 -3.62 -3.58 10.03
CA ILE A 135 -3.74 -2.21 10.55
C ILE A 135 -5.20 -1.81 10.83
N HIS A 136 -6.21 -2.48 10.24
CA HIS A 136 -7.60 -2.35 10.66
C HIS A 136 -7.84 -2.61 12.16
N ALA A 137 -7.33 -3.70 12.76
CA ALA A 137 -7.43 -3.96 14.20
C ALA A 137 -6.65 -2.93 15.03
N ILE A 138 -5.49 -2.50 14.53
CA ILE A 138 -4.73 -1.39 15.13
C ILE A 138 -5.55 -0.10 15.08
N THR A 139 -6.17 0.23 13.95
CA THR A 139 -7.01 1.44 13.76
C THR A 139 -8.35 1.37 14.49
N GLN A 140 -8.92 0.19 14.70
CA GLN A 140 -10.12 0.00 15.52
C GLN A 140 -9.79 0.12 17.02
N GLY A 141 -8.52 -0.11 17.42
CA GLY A 141 -8.01 0.25 18.75
C GLY A 141 -7.55 1.72 18.88
N LEU A 142 -7.39 2.44 17.76
CA LEU A 142 -7.02 3.86 17.73
C LEU A 142 -8.28 4.71 17.58
N VAL A 143 -8.77 5.24 18.70
CA VAL A 143 -9.89 6.19 18.72
C VAL A 143 -9.40 7.52 18.15
N ALA A 144 -9.59 7.75 16.84
CA ALA A 144 -9.37 9.06 16.23
C ALA A 144 -10.69 9.82 16.23
N GLY A 145 -10.90 10.92 16.94
CA GLY A 145 -10.34 11.40 18.21
C GLY A 145 -11.49 11.48 19.25
N GLN A 146 -11.80 12.56 19.98
CA GLN A 146 -11.70 13.95 19.54
C GLN A 146 -11.71 14.13 18.01
N THR A 147 -12.55 13.36 17.31
CA THR A 147 -12.54 13.23 15.85
C THR A 147 -13.04 14.50 15.22
N CYS A 148 -12.32 14.99 14.21
CA CYS A 148 -12.87 15.46 12.94
C CYS A 148 -11.71 15.82 12.01
N LEU A 149 -11.56 15.12 10.88
CA LEU A 149 -10.92 15.66 9.70
C LEU A 149 -12.01 15.91 8.66
N GLY A 150 -12.66 17.06 8.79
CA GLY A 150 -13.33 17.77 7.71
C GLY A 150 -12.58 19.09 7.47
N PRO A 151 -12.51 19.60 6.23
CA PRO A 151 -11.93 20.91 5.98
C PRO A 151 -12.75 21.99 6.70
N PRO A 152 -12.12 23.07 7.22
CA PRO A 152 -12.88 24.24 7.65
C PRO A 152 -13.61 24.82 6.43
N SER A 153 -14.93 24.93 6.54
CA SER A 153 -15.73 25.80 5.69
C SER A 153 -15.34 27.25 6.00
N GLN A 154 -15.02 27.98 4.92
CA GLN A 154 -14.79 29.43 4.74
C GLN A 154 -14.78 30.33 5.99
#